data_AF-A0A2V8THG1-F1
#
_entry.id   AF-A0A2V8THG1-F1
#
_cell.length_a   1.000
_cell.length_b   1.000
_cell.length_c   1.000
_cell.angle_alpha   90.00
_cell.angle_beta   90.00
_cell.angle_gamma   90.00
#
_symmetry.space_group_name_H-M   'P 1'
#
loop_
_entity.id
_entity.type
_entity.pdbx_description
1 polymer ?
#
loop_
_entity_poly.entity_id
_entity_poly.type
_entity_poly.pdbx_seq_one_letter_code
_entity_poly.pdbx_strand_id
1 'polypeptide(L)'
;MGRSFRVVLETPEGPHAIYCAENEFVWDAAARANIELPSICHQGRCLTCAARLIRGDVDQTAASCYYAADRDSGFVLLCTARPRSDLIVETHQQWAMRRHRTALGLPAPYS
;
A
#
# COMPACT_ATOMS: atom_id res chain seq x y z
N MET A 1 -24.96 -3.28 0.50
CA MET A 1 -24.20 -2.50 -0.50
C MET A 1 -22.94 -1.97 0.17
N GLY A 2 -21.77 -2.57 -0.10
CA GLY A 2 -20.50 -2.00 0.33
C GLY A 2 -20.13 -0.81 -0.54
N ARG A 3 -19.48 0.20 0.03
CA ARG A 3 -18.93 1.33 -0.73
C ARG A 3 -17.70 0.85 -1.49
N SER A 4 -17.59 1.25 -2.74
CA SER A 4 -16.39 1.10 -3.55
C SER A 4 -15.75 2.47 -3.75
N PHE A 5 -14.42 2.47 -3.76
CA PHE A 5 -13.62 3.66 -3.95
C PHE A 5 -12.74 3.50 -5.18
N ARG A 6 -12.46 4.60 -5.85
CA ARG A 6 -11.54 4.62 -6.98
C ARG A 6 -10.12 4.70 -6.45
N VAL A 7 -9.29 3.73 -6.83
CA VAL A 7 -7.87 3.68 -6.45
C VAL A 7 -7.03 3.81 -7.72
N VAL A 8 -6.21 4.85 -7.76
CA VAL A 8 -5.24 5.06 -8.84
C VAL A 8 -3.87 4.56 -8.35
N LEU A 9 -3.35 3.55 -9.03
CA LEU A 9 -2.05 2.93 -8.81
C LEU A 9 -1.07 3.50 -9.84
N GLU A 10 -0.14 4.36 -9.42
CA GLU A 10 0.98 4.77 -10.28
C GLU A 10 2.04 3.67 -10.24
N THR A 11 2.07 2.85 -11.29
CA THR A 11 3.09 1.81 -11.49
C THR A 11 4.18 2.33 -12.42
N PRO A 12 5.40 1.76 -12.41
CA PRO A 12 6.46 2.14 -13.34
C PRO A 12 6.07 1.93 -14.82
N GLU A 13 5.10 1.06 -15.10
CA GLU A 13 4.55 0.84 -16.45
C GLU A 13 3.49 1.88 -16.83
N GLY A 14 2.84 2.51 -15.84
CA GLY A 14 1.89 3.59 -16.03
C GLY A 14 0.85 3.70 -14.91
N PRO A 15 0.03 4.77 -14.92
CA PRO A 15 -1.08 4.91 -13.98
C PRO A 15 -2.22 3.97 -14.35
N HIS A 16 -2.65 3.16 -13.39
CA HIS A 16 -3.78 2.25 -13.52
C HIS A 16 -4.90 2.67 -12.57
N ALA A 17 -6.15 2.68 -13.02
CA ALA A 17 -7.29 3.01 -12.16
C ALA A 17 -8.14 1.76 -11.95
N ILE A 18 -8.35 1.40 -10.68
CA ILE A 18 -9.17 0.27 -10.27
C ILE A 18 -10.26 0.73 -9.30
N TYR A 19 -11.27 -0.12 -9.12
CA TYR A 19 -12.28 0.05 -8.08
C TYR A 19 -12.08 -1.01 -7.02
N CYS A 20 -11.92 -0.57 -5.77
CA CYS A 20 -11.71 -1.44 -4.62
C CYS A 20 -12.83 -1.21 -3.61
N ALA A 21 -13.39 -2.29 -3.08
CA ALA A 21 -14.42 -2.20 -2.04
C ALA A 21 -13.81 -1.83 -0.67
N GLU A 22 -14.58 -1.17 0.20
CA GLU A 22 -14.12 -0.77 1.55
C GLU A 22 -13.70 -1.94 2.44
N ASN A 23 -14.20 -3.15 2.15
CA ASN A 23 -13.92 -4.40 2.85
C ASN A 23 -12.91 -5.29 2.12
N GLU A 24 -12.37 -4.84 0.98
CA GLU A 24 -11.38 -5.54 0.16
C GLU A 24 -10.02 -4.87 0.33
N PHE A 25 -8.94 -5.65 0.20
CA PHE A 25 -7.59 -5.08 0.18
C PHE A 25 -7.26 -4.54 -1.21
N VAL A 26 -6.55 -3.42 -1.26
CA VAL A 26 -6.13 -2.80 -2.54
C VAL A 26 -5.34 -3.77 -3.40
N TRP A 27 -4.52 -4.64 -2.79
CA TRP A 27 -3.77 -5.67 -3.49
C TRP A 27 -4.68 -6.69 -4.20
N ASP A 28 -5.74 -7.18 -3.55
CA ASP A 28 -6.69 -8.12 -4.17
C ASP A 28 -7.45 -7.45 -5.32
N ALA A 29 -7.86 -6.20 -5.14
CA ALA A 29 -8.52 -5.43 -6.19
C ALA A 29 -7.60 -5.20 -7.42
N ALA A 30 -6.31 -4.98 -7.18
CA ALA A 30 -5.30 -4.85 -8.23
C ALA A 30 -5.08 -6.17 -8.97
N ALA A 31 -4.92 -7.27 -8.22
CA ALA A 31 -4.79 -8.62 -8.79
C ALA A 31 -5.99 -8.99 -9.67
N ARG A 32 -7.21 -8.65 -9.22
CA ARG A 32 -8.46 -8.87 -9.98
C ARG A 32 -8.53 -8.04 -11.26
N ALA A 33 -7.81 -6.92 -11.31
CA ALA A 33 -7.64 -6.09 -12.50
C ALA A 33 -6.45 -6.51 -13.38
N ASN A 34 -5.81 -7.66 -13.11
CA ASN A 34 -4.57 -8.12 -13.75
C ASN A 34 -3.39 -7.13 -13.60
N ILE A 35 -3.35 -6.39 -12.50
CA ILE A 35 -2.21 -5.53 -12.14
C ILE A 35 -1.37 -6.28 -11.12
N GLU A 36 -0.17 -6.65 -11.53
CA GLU A 36 0.77 -7.32 -10.62
C GLU A 36 1.43 -6.29 -9.70
N LEU A 37 1.25 -6.48 -8.39
CA LEU A 37 1.89 -5.68 -7.37
C LEU A 37 2.85 -6.54 -6.55
N PRO A 38 4.06 -6.04 -6.26
CA PRO A 38 5.06 -6.80 -5.54
C PRO A 38 4.59 -7.07 -4.11
N SER A 39 4.48 -8.33 -3.71
CA SER A 39 4.14 -8.75 -2.35
C SER A 39 4.78 -10.11 -2.05
N ILE A 40 5.12 -10.33 -0.77
CA ILE A 40 5.69 -11.61 -0.31
C ILE A 40 4.91 -12.14 0.89
N CYS A 41 4.78 -11.35 1.96
CA CYS A 41 4.23 -11.85 3.22
C CYS A 41 2.70 -11.82 3.32
N HIS A 42 2.03 -10.94 2.57
CA HIS A 42 0.58 -10.67 2.68
C HIS A 42 0.07 -10.38 4.11
N GLN A 43 0.98 -9.99 5.02
CA GLN A 43 0.71 -9.80 6.45
C GLN A 43 1.06 -8.38 6.93
N GLY A 44 1.48 -7.49 6.00
CA GLY A 44 1.91 -6.13 6.34
C GLY A 44 3.23 -6.09 7.14
N ARG A 45 4.21 -6.94 6.78
CA ARG A 45 5.52 -7.02 7.46
C ARG A 45 6.75 -6.80 6.57
N CYS A 46 6.80 -7.38 5.36
CA CYS A 46 8.04 -7.48 4.55
C CYS A 46 8.41 -6.25 3.72
N LEU A 47 7.65 -5.15 3.79
CA LEU A 47 7.84 -3.90 3.04
C LEU A 47 7.82 -4.01 1.50
N THR A 48 7.72 -5.22 0.93
CA THR A 48 7.65 -5.41 -0.52
C THR A 48 6.43 -4.74 -1.15
N CYS A 49 5.28 -4.84 -0.46
CA CYS A 49 4.02 -4.23 -0.88
C CYS A 49 3.93 -2.72 -0.55
N ALA A 50 5.07 -2.08 -0.26
CA ALA A 50 5.11 -0.67 0.10
C ALA A 50 4.80 0.23 -1.11
N ALA A 51 3.96 1.21 -0.85
CA ALA A 51 3.58 2.28 -1.74
C ALA A 51 3.58 3.60 -0.97
N ARG A 52 3.49 4.71 -1.70
CA ARG A 52 3.36 6.05 -1.13
C ARG A 52 1.97 6.60 -1.45
N LEU A 53 1.25 7.00 -0.42
CA LEU A 53 -0.05 7.64 -0.52
C LEU A 53 0.15 9.09 -0.95
N ILE A 54 -0.28 9.39 -2.17
CA ILE A 54 -0.27 10.74 -2.74
C ILE A 54 -1.54 11.48 -2.32
N ARG A 55 -2.68 10.78 -2.29
CA ARG A 55 -3.98 11.34 -1.92
C ARG A 55 -4.92 10.29 -1.36
N GLY A 56 -5.76 10.68 -0.41
CA GLY A 56 -6.83 9.87 0.15
C GLY A 56 -6.53 9.39 1.56
N ASP A 57 -7.31 8.43 2.04
CA ASP A 57 -7.13 7.79 3.34
C ASP A 57 -7.30 6.28 3.26
N VAL A 58 -6.39 5.54 3.90
CA VAL A 58 -6.39 4.08 3.97
C VAL A 58 -6.39 3.61 5.40
N ASP A 59 -7.09 2.51 5.62
CA ASP A 59 -7.03 1.75 6.86
C ASP A 59 -5.90 0.71 6.76
N GLN A 60 -4.95 0.78 7.69
CA GLN A 60 -3.79 -0.11 7.84
C GLN A 60 -3.83 -0.89 9.15
N THR A 61 -4.98 -1.00 9.81
CA THR A 61 -5.14 -1.71 11.09
C THR A 61 -4.79 -3.20 11.00
N ALA A 62 -4.87 -3.78 9.80
CA ALA A 62 -4.50 -5.16 9.53
C ALA A 62 -2.98 -5.39 9.38
N ALA A 63 -2.17 -4.33 9.33
CA ALA A 63 -0.72 -4.45 9.15
C ALA A 63 -0.02 -4.84 10.46
N SER A 64 0.72 -5.95 10.43
CA SER A 64 1.45 -6.44 11.62
C SER A 64 2.62 -5.55 12.03
N CYS A 65 3.24 -4.84 11.09
CA CYS A 65 4.43 -4.02 11.33
C CYS A 65 4.31 -2.72 10.54
N TYR A 66 3.47 -1.80 11.03
CA TYR A 66 3.26 -0.47 10.48
C TYR A 66 3.35 0.57 11.60
N TYR A 67 4.24 1.56 11.42
CA TYR A 67 4.55 2.55 12.45
C TYR A 67 3.96 3.92 12.10
N ALA A 68 3.75 4.75 13.12
CA ALA A 68 3.27 6.12 12.92
C ALA A 68 4.18 6.94 11.98
N ALA A 69 5.50 6.71 12.04
CA ALA A 69 6.46 7.38 11.16
C ALA A 69 6.32 6.98 9.69
N ASP A 70 5.87 5.76 9.40
CA ASP A 70 5.58 5.35 8.02
C ASP A 70 4.37 6.13 7.50
N ARG A 71 3.30 6.21 8.30
CA ARG A 71 2.08 6.96 7.98
C ARG A 71 2.34 8.44 7.78
N ASP A 72 3.12 9.05 8.67
CA ASP A 72 3.46 10.47 8.62
C ASP A 72 4.23 10.84 7.34
N SER A 73 5.10 9.94 6.89
CA SER A 73 5.82 10.08 5.61
C SER A 73 5.01 9.65 4.38
N GLY A 74 3.73 9.28 4.58
CA GLY A 74 2.83 8.86 3.53
C GLY A 74 3.10 7.46 2.99
N PHE A 75 3.89 6.62 3.66
CA PHE A 75 4.06 5.22 3.26
C PHE A 75 2.87 4.37 3.67
N VAL A 76 2.48 3.45 2.80
CA VAL A 76 1.35 2.52 3.00
C VAL A 76 1.73 1.13 2.47
N LEU A 77 1.17 0.09 3.07
CA LEU A 77 1.35 -1.31 2.66
C LEU A 77 0.10 -1.80 1.92
N LEU A 78 0.17 -1.94 0.60
CA LEU A 78 -1.01 -2.25 -0.23
C LEU A 78 -1.64 -3.62 0.07
N CYS A 79 -0.83 -4.57 0.56
CA CYS A 79 -1.27 -5.92 0.89
C CYS A 79 -2.20 -6.00 2.12
N THR A 80 -2.26 -4.96 2.93
CA THR A 80 -3.17 -4.85 4.09
C THR A 80 -3.96 -3.54 4.08
N ALA A 81 -3.84 -2.73 3.02
CA ALA A 81 -4.52 -1.45 2.88
C ALA A 81 -5.98 -1.66 2.48
N ARG A 82 -6.90 -1.08 3.24
CA ARG A 82 -8.30 -0.93 2.81
C ARG A 82 -8.61 0.52 2.50
N PRO A 83 -9.25 0.84 1.36
CA PRO A 83 -9.59 2.22 1.02
C PRO A 83 -10.70 2.75 1.94
N ARG A 84 -10.53 3.97 2.46
CA ARG A 84 -11.57 4.72 3.18
C ARG A 84 -12.14 5.88 2.35
N SER A 85 -11.44 6.25 1.29
CA SER A 85 -11.82 7.25 0.29
C SER A 85 -11.24 6.88 -1.06
N ASP A 86 -11.48 7.70 -2.09
CA ASP A 86 -10.71 7.63 -3.33
C ASP A 86 -9.22 7.85 -3.04
N LEU A 87 -8.38 7.03 -3.67
CA LEU A 87 -6.95 6.96 -3.41
C LEU A 87 -6.13 7.26 -4.66
N ILE A 88 -4.98 7.89 -4.45
CA ILE A 88 -3.89 7.94 -5.42
C ILE A 88 -2.65 7.46 -4.68
N VAL A 89 -2.07 6.35 -5.15
CA VAL A 89 -0.89 5.74 -4.53
C VAL A 89 0.18 5.45 -5.57
N GLU A 90 1.41 5.75 -5.22
CA GLU A 90 2.60 5.43 -5.99
C GLU A 90 3.15 4.10 -5.52
N THR A 91 3.16 3.11 -6.41
CA THR A 91 3.55 1.73 -6.09
C THR A 91 5.08 1.55 -6.14
N HIS A 92 5.57 0.34 -5.84
CA HIS A 92 7.00 -0.02 -5.93
C HIS A 92 7.93 0.83 -5.03
N GLN A 93 7.41 1.36 -3.93
CA GLN A 93 8.16 2.22 -3.00
C GLN A 93 8.90 1.42 -1.92
N GLN A 94 9.17 0.14 -2.15
CA GLN A 94 9.90 -0.73 -1.22
C GLN A 94 11.24 -0.12 -0.78
N TRP A 95 12.06 0.31 -1.73
CA TRP A 95 13.37 0.89 -1.41
C TRP A 95 13.26 2.22 -0.65
N ALA A 96 12.27 3.05 -1.01
CA ALA A 96 12.02 4.31 -0.33
C ALA A 96 11.59 4.10 1.12
N MET A 97 10.63 3.20 1.37
CA MET A 97 10.16 2.88 2.72
C MET A 97 11.25 2.21 3.57
N ARG A 98 12.10 1.37 2.97
CA ARG A 98 13.27 0.81 3.66
C ARG A 98 14.24 1.89 4.09
N ARG A 99 14.63 2.79 3.17
CA ARG A 99 15.56 3.87 3.49
C ARG A 99 15.00 4.77 4.58
N HIS A 100 13.69 5.04 4.54
CA HIS A 100 12.96 5.77 5.58
C HIS A 100 13.07 5.08 6.95
N ARG A 101 12.72 3.80 7.03
CA ARG A 101 12.81 3.04 8.29
C ARG A 101 14.23 2.93 8.81
N THR A 102 15.21 2.63 7.95
CA THR A 102 16.62 2.55 8.33
C THR A 102 17.13 3.89 8.87
N ALA A 103 16.74 5.02 8.26
CA ALA A 103 17.12 6.35 8.75
C ALA A 103 16.54 6.66 10.15
N LEU A 104 15.43 6.03 10.51
CA LEU A 104 14.77 6.17 11.82
C LEU A 104 15.14 5.05 12.82
N GLY A 105 16.00 4.11 12.43
CA GLY A 105 16.33 2.93 13.26
C GLY A 105 15.18 1.93 13.43
N LEU A 106 14.18 1.96 12.55
CA LEU A 106 13.03 1.05 12.55
C LEU A 106 13.35 -0.26 11.81
N PRO A 107 12.70 -1.39 12.17
CA PRO A 107 12.95 -2.66 11.52
C PRO A 107 12.47 -2.65 10.06
N ALA A 108 13.38 -3.01 9.17
CA ALA A 108 13.14 -3.20 7.74
C ALA A 108 13.40 -4.67 7.34
N PRO A 109 12.49 -5.60 7.67
CA PRO A 109 12.72 -7.03 7.50
C PRO A 109 12.57 -7.49 6.03
N TYR A 110 13.19 -8.64 5.75
CA TYR A 110 13.36 -9.31 4.45
C TYR A 110 14.19 -8.48 3.48
N SER A 111 15.44 -8.82 3.20
CA SER A 111 16.23 -8.19 2.12
C SER A 111 15.95 -8.88 0.79
#